data_AF-A0A662JT33-F1
#
_entry.id   AF-A0A662JT33-F1
#
_cell.length_a   1.000
_cell.length_b   1.000
_cell.length_c   1.000
_cell.angle_alpha   90.00
_cell.angle_beta   90.00
_cell.angle_gamma   90.00
#
_symmetry.space_group_name_H-M   'P 1'
#
loop_
_entity.id
_entity.type
_entity.pdbx_description
1 polymer ?
#
loop_
_entity_poly.entity_id
_entity_poly.type
_entity_poly.pdbx_seq_one_letter_code
_entity_poly.pdbx_strand_id
1 'polypeptide(L)'
;MKKRLEKILILNLTMLIIISTVSSAINTNVVESKDYKPYVYKLLIIAPKEYYNALQPLVNHKNNIGISTKLVALDEVYNRMYWYGRDNPEKIKYFIKT
;
A
#
# COMPACT_ATOMS: atom_id res chain seq x y z
N MET A 1 19.82 -52.69 -17.02
CA MET A 1 19.10 -51.72 -16.16
C MET A 1 20.02 -50.75 -15.42
N LYS A 2 21.08 -51.20 -14.75
CA LYS A 2 22.01 -50.36 -13.97
C LYS A 2 22.57 -49.13 -14.72
N LYS A 3 23.05 -49.32 -15.96
CA LYS A 3 23.55 -48.23 -16.84
C LYS A 3 22.51 -47.13 -17.18
N ARG A 4 21.22 -47.45 -17.14
CA ARG A 4 20.14 -46.46 -17.37
C ARG A 4 19.84 -45.67 -16.10
N LEU A 5 19.96 -46.32 -14.93
CA LEU A 5 19.77 -45.69 -13.63
C LEU A 5 20.91 -44.71 -13.31
N GLU A 6 22.16 -45.08 -13.61
CA GLU A 6 23.33 -44.20 -13.46
C GLU A 6 23.20 -42.94 -14.32
N LYS A 7 22.71 -43.06 -15.57
CA LYS A 7 22.46 -41.91 -16.44
C LYS A 7 21.38 -40.96 -15.90
N ILE A 8 20.31 -41.50 -15.30
CA ILE A 8 19.26 -40.69 -14.67
C ILE A 8 19.79 -40.00 -13.42
N LEU A 9 20.61 -40.68 -12.62
CA LEU A 9 21.23 -40.11 -11.43
C LEU A 9 22.17 -38.94 -11.79
N ILE A 10 22.99 -39.12 -12.83
CA ILE A 10 23.90 -38.09 -13.34
C ILE A 10 23.11 -36.88 -13.88
N LEU A 11 22.01 -37.12 -14.60
CA LEU A 11 21.15 -36.05 -15.14
C LEU A 11 20.49 -35.20 -14.03
N ASN A 12 20.06 -35.83 -12.94
CA ASN A 12 19.51 -35.11 -11.79
C ASN A 12 20.58 -34.28 -11.08
N LEU A 13 21.79 -34.82 -10.97
CA LEU A 13 22.90 -34.13 -10.32
C LEU A 13 23.36 -32.89 -11.11
N THR A 14 23.40 -32.98 -12.44
CA THR A 14 23.77 -31.84 -13.29
C THR A 14 22.67 -30.77 -13.34
N MET A 15 21.39 -31.15 -13.31
CA MET A 15 20.28 -30.20 -13.20
C MET A 15 20.32 -29.38 -11.91
N LEU A 16 20.70 -30.00 -10.79
CA LEU A 16 20.81 -29.31 -9.51
C LEU A 16 21.92 -28.23 -9.51
N ILE A 17 23.04 -28.51 -10.18
CA ILE A 17 24.18 -27.58 -10.28
C ILE A 17 23.84 -26.38 -11.18
N ILE A 18 23.01 -26.54 -12.20
CA ILE A 18 22.59 -25.44 -13.09
C ILE A 18 21.68 -24.45 -12.34
N ILE A 19 20.82 -24.92 -11.44
CA ILE A 19 19.92 -24.06 -10.65
C ILE A 19 20.71 -23.16 -9.68
N SER A 20 21.79 -23.68 -9.08
CA SER A 20 22.62 -22.91 -8.15
C SER A 20 23.45 -21.83 -8.83
N THR A 21 23.95 -22.08 -10.05
CA THR A 21 24.73 -21.08 -10.80
C THR A 21 23.85 -19.96 -11.35
N VAL A 22 22.63 -20.27 -11.79
CA VAL A 22 21.65 -19.25 -12.24
C VAL A 22 21.25 -18.32 -11.09
N SER A 23 21.07 -18.83 -9.88
CA SER A 23 20.71 -18.01 -8.71
C SER A 23 21.76 -16.94 -8.37
N SER A 24 23.05 -17.21 -8.62
CA SER A 24 24.15 -16.25 -8.42
C SER A 24 24.23 -15.20 -9.54
N ALA A 25 23.82 -15.55 -10.76
CA ALA A 25 23.81 -14.64 -11.91
C ALA A 25 22.64 -13.63 -11.89
N ILE A 26 21.59 -13.90 -11.10
CA ILE A 26 20.48 -12.98 -10.88
C ILE A 26 20.92 -11.94 -9.82
N ASN A 27 21.92 -11.12 -10.15
CA ASN A 27 22.04 -9.79 -9.56
C ASN A 27 20.99 -8.92 -10.24
N THR A 28 19.73 -9.10 -9.84
CA THR A 28 18.71 -8.11 -10.14
C THR A 28 19.12 -6.86 -9.39
N ASN A 29 19.63 -5.88 -10.12
CA ASN A 29 19.39 -4.48 -9.78
C ASN A 29 17.87 -4.26 -9.85
N VAL A 30 17.13 -4.82 -8.90
CA VAL A 30 15.80 -4.34 -8.57
C VAL A 30 16.09 -2.95 -8.04
N VAL A 31 15.92 -1.95 -8.91
CA VAL A 31 15.77 -0.57 -8.48
C VAL A 31 14.78 -0.62 -7.32
N GLU A 32 15.23 -0.29 -6.11
CA GLU A 32 14.33 -0.06 -4.98
C GLU A 32 13.40 1.09 -5.39
N SER A 33 12.30 0.75 -6.07
CA SER A 33 11.20 1.68 -6.25
C SER A 33 10.76 2.01 -4.85
N LYS A 34 10.91 3.28 -4.44
CA LYS A 34 10.33 3.81 -3.19
C LYS A 34 9.04 3.08 -2.91
N ASP A 35 9.03 2.28 -1.84
CA ASP A 35 7.91 1.44 -1.46
C ASP A 35 6.70 2.35 -1.21
N TYR A 36 5.93 2.60 -2.27
CA TYR A 36 4.81 3.52 -2.24
C TYR A 36 3.68 2.74 -1.58
N LYS A 37 3.57 2.85 -0.26
CA LYS A 37 2.39 2.36 0.45
C LYS A 37 1.18 3.03 -0.19
N PRO A 38 0.30 2.28 -0.87
CA PRO A 38 -0.86 2.88 -1.49
C PRO A 38 -1.74 3.45 -0.38
N TYR A 39 -1.97 4.76 -0.41
CA TYR A 39 -2.94 5.38 0.49
C TYR A 39 -4.30 4.70 0.30
N VAL A 40 -4.95 4.33 1.41
CA VAL A 40 -6.27 3.69 1.40
C VAL A 40 -7.31 4.58 0.68
N TYR A 41 -7.17 5.90 0.84
CA TYR A 41 -8.02 6.90 0.23
C TYR A 41 -7.20 7.86 -0.64
N LYS A 42 -7.71 8.17 -1.83
CA LYS A 42 -7.12 9.16 -2.75
C LYS A 42 -7.61 10.59 -2.47
N LEU A 43 -8.76 10.73 -1.82
CA LEU A 43 -9.33 12.01 -1.43
C LEU A 43 -9.83 11.97 0.02
N LEU A 44 -9.44 12.98 0.79
CA LEU A 44 -9.93 13.23 2.14
C LEU A 44 -10.71 14.54 2.15
N ILE A 45 -11.95 14.51 2.61
CA ILE A 45 -12.80 15.69 2.83
C ILE A 45 -12.99 15.83 4.34
N ILE A 46 -12.62 16.99 4.87
CA ILE A 46 -12.82 17.34 6.28
C ILE A 46 -13.83 18.48 6.32
N ALA A 47 -14.97 18.28 6.97
CA ALA A 47 -16.03 19.28 7.01
C ALA A 47 -16.81 19.25 8.34
N PRO A 48 -17.45 20.36 8.73
CA PRO A 48 -18.45 20.33 9.79
C PRO A 48 -19.56 19.32 9.49
N LYS A 49 -20.08 18.66 10.53
CA LYS A 49 -21.06 17.57 10.40
C LYS A 49 -22.37 18.01 9.71
N GLU A 50 -22.76 19.26 9.86
CA GLU A 50 -23.93 19.87 9.18
C GLU A 50 -23.87 19.77 7.65
N TYR A 51 -22.67 19.70 7.05
CA TYR A 51 -22.50 19.60 5.60
C TYR A 51 -22.49 18.16 5.07
N TYR A 52 -22.58 17.14 5.94
CA TYR A 52 -22.46 15.74 5.50
C TYR A 52 -23.47 15.40 4.42
N ASN A 53 -24.74 15.73 4.62
CA ASN A 53 -25.80 15.42 3.67
C ASN A 53 -25.56 16.10 2.31
N ALA A 54 -25.05 17.32 2.31
CA ALA A 54 -24.72 18.07 1.10
C ALA A 54 -23.47 17.51 0.38
N LEU A 55 -22.52 16.93 1.13
CA LEU A 55 -21.27 16.38 0.60
C LEU A 55 -21.37 14.90 0.18
N GLN A 56 -22.37 14.16 0.66
CA GLN A 56 -22.57 12.75 0.30
C GLN A 56 -22.66 12.52 -1.22
N PRO A 57 -23.40 13.33 -2.01
CA PRO A 57 -23.42 13.19 -3.47
C PRO A 57 -22.03 13.29 -4.12
N LEU A 58 -21.17 14.19 -3.62
CA LEU A 58 -19.79 14.33 -4.10
C LEU A 58 -18.95 13.10 -3.77
N VAL A 59 -19.04 12.60 -2.53
CA VAL A 59 -18.35 11.37 -2.10
C VAL A 59 -18.74 10.20 -2.98
N ASN A 60 -20.05 10.02 -3.22
CA ASN A 60 -20.57 8.94 -4.07
C ASN A 60 -20.07 9.07 -5.51
N HIS A 61 -20.14 10.26 -6.09
CA HIS A 61 -19.63 10.52 -7.44
C HIS A 61 -18.14 10.18 -7.56
N LYS A 62 -17.31 10.61 -6.60
CA LYS A 62 -15.86 10.34 -6.62
C LYS A 62 -15.53 8.86 -6.45
N ASN A 63 -16.22 8.17 -5.54
CA ASN A 63 -16.07 6.72 -5.38
C ASN A 63 -16.46 5.96 -6.66
N ASN A 64 -17.55 6.35 -7.33
CA ASN A 64 -18.02 5.72 -8.57
C ASN A 64 -17.02 5.85 -9.73
N ILE A 65 -16.21 6.90 -9.76
CA ILE A 65 -15.15 7.08 -10.78
C ILE A 65 -13.76 6.56 -10.34
N GLY A 66 -13.70 5.75 -9.28
CA GLY A 66 -12.46 5.10 -8.83
C GLY A 66 -11.52 5.99 -8.00
N ILE A 67 -12.04 7.09 -7.44
CA ILE A 67 -11.33 7.95 -6.49
C ILE A 67 -11.86 7.62 -5.09
N SER A 68 -11.17 6.73 -4.39
CA SER A 68 -11.53 6.36 -3.01
C SER A 68 -11.54 7.61 -2.12
N THR A 69 -12.73 7.98 -1.66
CA THR A 69 -12.98 9.24 -0.97
C THR A 69 -13.46 8.98 0.45
N LYS A 70 -12.85 9.66 1.41
CA LYS A 70 -13.23 9.60 2.83
C LYS A 70 -13.72 10.97 3.29
N LEU A 71 -14.90 11.00 3.91
CA LEU A 71 -15.46 12.18 4.57
C LEU A 71 -15.33 12.03 6.08
N VAL A 72 -14.72 13.03 6.74
CA VAL A 72 -14.46 13.06 8.19
C VAL A 72 -14.97 14.36 8.78
N ALA A 73 -15.54 14.29 9.97
CA ALA A 73 -16.12 15.44 10.65
C ALA A 73 -15.03 16.19 11.43
N LEU A 74 -15.15 17.51 11.56
CA LEU A 74 -14.16 18.31 12.30
C LEU A 74 -14.03 17.91 13.77
N ASP A 75 -15.14 17.64 14.44
CA ASP A 75 -15.18 17.13 15.81
C ASP A 75 -14.46 15.79 15.94
N GLU A 76 -14.62 14.89 14.97
CA GLU A 76 -13.89 13.64 14.90
C GLU A 76 -12.36 13.87 14.77
N VAL A 77 -11.94 14.80 13.91
CA VAL A 77 -10.52 15.17 13.78
C VAL A 77 -9.96 15.69 15.09
N TYR A 78 -10.67 16.61 15.74
CA TYR A 78 -10.22 17.21 17.00
C TYR A 78 -10.15 16.20 18.15
N ASN A 79 -11.08 15.23 18.18
CA ASN A 79 -11.09 14.17 19.17
C ASN A 79 -9.97 13.16 18.94
N ARG A 80 -9.73 12.73 17.68
CA ARG A 80 -8.64 11.82 17.34
C ARG A 80 -7.27 12.44 17.63
N MET A 81 -7.12 13.73 17.34
CA MET A 81 -5.90 14.49 17.56
C MET A 81 -5.90 15.22 18.90
N TYR A 82 -6.68 14.76 19.89
CA TYR A 82 -6.79 15.43 21.18
C TYR A 82 -5.42 15.66 21.85
N TRP A 83 -4.55 14.65 21.80
CA TRP A 83 -3.18 14.68 22.34
C TRP A 83 -2.13 15.25 21.37
N TYR A 84 -2.50 15.53 20.12
CA TYR A 84 -1.57 15.93 19.06
C TYR A 84 -1.93 17.31 18.52
N GLY A 85 -1.06 18.29 18.72
CA GLY A 85 -1.26 19.65 18.25
C GLY A 85 -1.90 20.57 19.29
N ARG A 86 -1.41 21.81 19.33
CA ARG A 86 -1.75 22.80 20.35
C ARG A 86 -3.13 23.42 20.13
N ASP A 87 -3.52 23.62 18.88
CA ASP A 87 -4.77 24.28 18.48
C ASP A 87 -5.51 23.49 17.39
N ASN A 88 -6.71 23.95 17.04
CA ASN A 88 -7.55 23.28 16.05
C ASN A 88 -6.92 23.21 14.64
N PRO A 89 -6.28 24.28 14.12
CA PRO A 89 -5.53 24.19 12.86
C PRO A 89 -4.39 23.16 12.91
N GLU A 90 -3.64 23.11 14.00
CA GLU A 90 -2.53 22.18 14.15
C GLU A 90 -3.00 20.72 14.26
N LYS A 91 -4.12 20.46 14.93
CA LYS A 91 -4.76 19.15 14.96
C LYS A 91 -5.13 18.66 13.55
N ILE A 92 -5.68 19.53 12.70
CA ILE A 92 -5.99 19.20 11.30
C ILE A 92 -4.71 18.89 10.52
N LYS A 93 -3.64 19.68 10.71
CA LYS A 93 -2.33 19.44 10.09
C LYS A 93 -1.78 18.06 10.45
N TYR A 94 -1.83 17.67 11.72
CA TYR A 94 -1.37 16.34 12.15
C TYR A 94 -2.23 15.20 11.61
N PHE A 95 -3.55 15.38 11.57
CA PHE A 95 -4.47 14.39 11.00
C PHE A 95 -4.16 14.08 9.53
N ILE A 96 -3.84 15.09 8.71
CA ILE A 96 -3.52 14.92 7.28
C ILE A 96 -2.14 14.28 7.07
N LYS A 97 -1.18 14.54 7.96
CA LYS A 97 0.19 14.03 7.85
C LYS A 97 0.30 12.52 8.11
N THR A 98 -0.65 11.97 8.88
CA THR A 98 -0.61 10.57 9.36
C THR A 98 -0.85 9.58 8.23
#